data_AF-A0A1A8E3Y9-F1
#
_entry.id   AF-A0A1A8E3Y9-F1
#
_cell.length_a   1.000
_cell.length_b   1.000
_cell.length_c   1.000
_cell.angle_alpha   90.00
_cell.angle_beta   90.00
_cell.angle_gamma   90.00
#
_symmetry.space_group_name_H-M   'P 1'
#
loop_
_entity.id
_entity.type
_entity.pdbx_description
1 polymer ?
#
loop_
_entity_poly.entity_id
_entity_poly.type
_entity_poly.pdbx_seq_one_letter_code
_entity_poly.pdbx_strand_id
1 'polypeptide(L)'
;TGELYVGGIKSHKYNDNRCLTDAGQKNTEPGLYNCKEAMQKGMGIYWDFVQGKELKNRQTKRCLEIIKGVLLIQECTGQRWTIQNIIKELK
;
A
#
# COMPACT_ATOMS: atom_id res chain seq x y z
N THR A 1 -12.93 -4.22 -10.42
CA THR A 1 -11.79 -3.33 -10.08
C THR A 1 -12.14 -2.64 -8.78
N GLY A 2 -11.25 -2.65 -7.78
CA GLY A 2 -11.57 -2.13 -6.43
C GLY A 2 -10.55 -1.09 -6.01
N GLU A 3 -11.04 0.02 -5.45
CA GLU A 3 -10.22 1.13 -4.97
C GLU A 3 -10.06 1.06 -3.44
N LEU A 4 -8.89 1.49 -2.96
CA LEU A 4 -8.48 1.51 -1.55
C LEU A 4 -8.67 2.93 -0.99
N TYR A 5 -9.40 3.07 0.12
CA TYR A 5 -9.56 4.35 0.80
C TYR A 5 -8.93 4.32 2.21
N VAL A 6 -7.93 5.16 2.43
CA VAL A 6 -7.21 5.28 3.70
C VAL A 6 -7.68 6.53 4.44
N GLY A 7 -8.62 6.37 5.38
CA GLY A 7 -9.04 7.42 6.34
C GLY A 7 -9.71 8.65 5.71
N GLY A 8 -10.37 9.48 6.52
CA GLY A 8 -11.12 10.63 6.00
C GLY A 8 -10.28 11.55 5.10
N ILE A 9 -10.66 11.72 3.84
CA ILE A 9 -10.12 12.76 2.95
C ILE A 9 -10.50 14.10 3.55
N LYS A 10 -9.59 14.71 4.30
CA LYS A 10 -9.55 16.16 4.44
C LYS A 10 -8.90 16.69 3.17
N SER A 11 -9.67 17.41 2.36
CA SER A 11 -9.14 18.31 1.34
C SER A 11 -8.38 19.43 2.05
N HIS A 12 -7.12 19.18 2.39
CA HIS A 12 -6.19 20.27 2.52
C HIS A 12 -5.79 20.60 1.10
N LYS A 13 -6.41 21.63 0.52
CA LYS A 13 -6.06 22.29 -0.76
C LYS A 13 -4.55 22.57 -0.98
N TYR A 14 -3.71 22.23 0.00
CA TYR A 14 -2.29 22.54 0.14
C TYR A 14 -1.41 21.38 0.64
N ASN A 15 -1.94 20.17 0.91
CA ASN A 15 -1.10 19.05 1.35
C ASN A 15 -0.86 18.06 0.23
N ASP A 16 0.42 17.83 -0.07
CA ASP A 16 0.86 16.78 -0.95
C ASP A 16 0.36 15.40 -0.48
N ASN A 17 -0.33 14.69 -1.36
CA ASN A 17 -0.74 13.31 -1.11
C ASN A 17 0.49 12.46 -0.83
N ARG A 18 0.43 11.64 0.23
CA ARG A 18 1.47 10.67 0.54
C ARG A 18 1.00 9.25 0.24
N CYS A 19 1.87 8.49 -0.41
CA CYS A 19 1.61 7.13 -0.86
C CYS A 19 2.48 6.16 -0.08
N LEU A 20 1.95 4.97 0.19
CA LEU A 20 2.71 3.82 0.64
C LEU A 20 3.62 3.36 -0.50
N THR A 21 4.93 3.41 -0.29
CA THR A 21 5.91 3.12 -1.35
C THR A 21 6.72 1.87 -1.07
N ASP A 22 7.12 1.21 -2.14
CA ASP A 22 8.16 0.19 -2.14
C ASP A 22 9.37 0.65 -2.96
N ALA A 23 10.47 1.00 -2.28
CA ALA A 23 11.74 1.40 -2.92
C ALA A 23 12.59 0.23 -3.47
N GLY A 24 12.12 -1.02 -3.38
CA GLY A 24 12.80 -2.21 -3.89
C GLY A 24 14.00 -2.69 -3.07
N GLN A 25 14.33 -2.05 -1.95
CA GLN A 25 15.42 -2.47 -1.07
C GLN A 25 14.99 -3.62 -0.15
N LYS A 26 15.88 -4.57 0.16
CA LYS A 26 15.54 -5.77 0.96
C LYS A 26 15.03 -5.38 2.37
N ASN A 27 13.91 -6.00 2.78
CA ASN A 27 13.28 -5.89 4.11
C ASN A 27 13.12 -4.45 4.61
N THR A 28 12.45 -3.63 3.81
CA THR A 28 12.20 -2.22 4.15
C THR A 28 10.94 -2.06 4.96
N GLU A 29 11.02 -1.27 6.03
CA GLU A 29 9.83 -0.70 6.64
C GLU A 29 9.07 0.15 5.59
N PRO A 30 7.73 0.04 5.54
CA PRO A 30 6.93 0.85 4.64
C PRO A 30 7.02 2.33 5.01
N GLY A 31 7.24 3.18 4.01
CA GLY A 31 7.28 4.63 4.17
C GLY A 31 6.14 5.34 3.43
N LEU A 32 5.81 6.53 3.90
CA LEU A 32 4.88 7.47 3.24
C LEU A 32 5.65 8.60 2.56
N TYR A 33 5.69 8.58 1.24
CA TYR A 33 6.37 9.58 0.41
C TYR A 33 5.37 10.39 -0.40
N ASN A 34 5.76 11.60 -0.81
CA ASN A 34 4.99 12.38 -1.78
C ASN A 34 4.70 11.51 -3.01
N CYS A 35 3.43 11.34 -3.37
CA CYS A 35 3.02 10.43 -4.44
C CYS A 35 3.62 10.80 -5.80
N LYS A 36 3.74 12.10 -6.12
CA LYS A 36 4.29 12.57 -7.41
C LYS A 36 5.78 12.26 -7.49
N GLU A 37 6.52 12.58 -6.43
CA GLU A 37 7.95 12.31 -6.35
C GLU A 37 8.24 10.79 -6.36
N ALA A 38 7.48 10.02 -5.59
CA ALA A 38 7.61 8.56 -5.53
C ALA A 38 7.31 7.91 -6.88
N MET A 39 6.33 8.41 -7.62
CA MET A 39 6.04 7.97 -8.98
C MET A 39 7.21 8.27 -9.93
N GLN A 40 7.77 9.48 -9.88
CA GLN A 40 8.93 9.87 -10.70
C GLN A 40 10.17 9.03 -10.37
N LYS A 41 10.36 8.69 -9.08
CA LYS A 41 11.47 7.85 -8.60
C LYS A 41 11.22 6.35 -8.73
N GLY A 42 10.07 5.93 -9.25
CA GLY A 42 9.73 4.52 -9.46
C GLY A 42 9.62 3.70 -8.17
N MET A 43 9.19 4.32 -7.06
CA MET A 43 9.13 3.69 -5.74
C MET A 43 7.86 2.84 -5.51
N GLY A 44 7.37 2.12 -6.53
CA GLY A 44 6.28 1.16 -6.41
C GLY A 44 5.10 1.64 -5.57
N ILE A 45 4.29 2.56 -6.09
CA ILE A 45 3.18 3.16 -5.31
C ILE A 45 1.84 2.43 -5.46
N TYR A 46 1.76 1.44 -6.37
CA TYR A 46 0.53 0.73 -6.68
C TYR A 46 0.52 -0.66 -6.04
N TRP A 47 -0.59 -0.98 -5.37
CA TRP A 47 -0.77 -2.21 -4.62
C TRP A 47 -2.03 -2.93 -5.10
N ASP A 48 -1.91 -4.25 -5.31
CA ASP A 48 -3.03 -5.15 -5.51
C ASP A 48 -3.54 -5.64 -4.16
N PHE A 49 -4.85 -5.52 -3.98
CA PHE A 49 -5.55 -5.97 -2.79
C PHE A 49 -6.82 -6.73 -3.15
N VAL A 50 -7.04 -7.85 -2.47
CA VAL A 50 -8.30 -8.56 -2.43
C VAL A 50 -8.53 -8.98 -0.98
N GLN A 51 -9.77 -8.89 -0.51
CA GLN A 51 -10.12 -9.27 0.86
C GLN A 51 -9.63 -10.70 1.18
N GLY A 52 -8.92 -10.83 2.31
CA GLY A 52 -8.40 -12.11 2.78
C GLY A 52 -7.21 -12.64 1.97
N LYS A 53 -6.58 -11.82 1.13
CA LYS A 53 -5.35 -12.17 0.38
C LYS A 53 -4.19 -11.25 0.77
N GLU A 54 -3.04 -11.45 0.12
CA GLU A 54 -1.90 -10.56 0.29
C GLU A 54 -2.19 -9.12 -0.20
N LEU A 55 -1.44 -8.17 0.34
CA LEU A 55 -1.33 -6.82 -0.20
C LEU A 55 -0.01 -6.72 -0.97
N LYS A 56 -0.08 -6.83 -2.29
CA LYS A 56 1.09 -7.04 -3.15
C LYS A 56 1.42 -5.81 -3.99
N ASN A 57 2.67 -5.39 -4.00
CA ASN A 57 3.12 -4.31 -4.85
C ASN A 57 3.14 -4.74 -6.32
N ARG A 58 2.54 -3.93 -7.20
CA ARG A 58 2.45 -4.26 -8.64
C ARG A 58 3.81 -4.27 -9.33
N GLN A 59 4.74 -3.42 -8.90
CA GLN A 59 6.02 -3.23 -9.56
C GLN A 59 7.06 -4.22 -9.03
N THR A 60 7.29 -4.25 -7.73
CA THR A 60 8.33 -5.08 -7.11
C THR A 60 7.90 -6.52 -6.87
N LYS A 61 6.59 -6.81 -6.95
CA LYS A 61 5.97 -8.11 -6.63
C LYS A 61 6.15 -8.56 -5.18
N ARG A 62 6.61 -7.67 -4.30
CA ARG A 62 6.75 -7.89 -2.86
C ARG A 62 5.44 -7.61 -2.13
N CYS A 63 5.31 -8.09 -0.91
CA CYS A 63 4.11 -7.98 -0.11
C CYS A 63 4.32 -7.15 1.16
N LEU A 64 3.24 -6.54 1.65
CA LEU A 64 3.18 -5.97 2.99
C LEU A 64 2.94 -7.11 4.00
N GLU A 65 3.85 -7.27 4.95
CA GLU A 65 3.95 -8.44 5.82
C GLU A 65 4.13 -8.00 7.29
N ILE A 66 3.68 -8.82 8.25
CA ILE A 66 4.00 -8.62 9.67
C ILE A 66 4.96 -9.71 10.11
N ILE A 67 6.19 -9.33 10.47
CA ILE A 67 7.21 -10.25 10.97
C ILE A 67 7.55 -9.87 12.39
N LYS A 68 7.29 -10.79 13.34
CA LYS A 68 7.54 -10.58 14.77
C LYS A 68 6.93 -9.27 15.30
N GLY A 69 5.74 -8.92 14.81
CA GLY A 69 5.01 -7.70 15.20
C GLY A 69 5.43 -6.43 14.46
N VAL A 70 6.38 -6.50 13.52
CA VAL A 70 6.85 -5.34 12.74
C VAL A 70 6.28 -5.41 11.32
N LEU A 71 5.78 -4.27 10.84
CA LEU A 71 5.28 -4.13 9.47
C LEU A 71 6.44 -3.92 8.50
N LEU A 72 6.57 -4.79 7.51
CA LEU A 72 7.68 -4.77 6.54
C LEU A 72 7.19 -5.01 5.12
N ILE A 73 8.00 -4.61 4.14
CA ILE A 73 7.84 -4.96 2.73
C ILE A 73 8.95 -5.96 2.36
N GLN A 74 8.55 -7.17 2.00
CA GLN A 74 9.47 -8.27 1.65
C GLN A 74 8.83 -9.27 0.68
N GLU A 75 9.52 -10.38 0.40
CA GLU A 75 8.92 -11.49 -0.36
C GLU A 75 7.64 -11.98 0.32
N CYS A 76 6.66 -12.35 -0.50
CA CYS A 76 5.35 -12.74 0.01
C CYS A 76 5.43 -14.05 0.79
N THR A 77 5.02 -14.03 2.05
CA THR A 77 5.04 -15.22 2.92
C THR A 77 3.66 -15.84 3.14
N GLY A 78 2.64 -15.24 2.51
CA GLY A 78 1.25 -15.67 2.64
C GLY A 78 0.46 -14.88 3.70
N GLN A 79 1.00 -13.75 4.21
CA GLN A 79 0.22 -12.81 5.02
C GLN A 79 -1.05 -12.40 4.30
N ARG A 80 -2.15 -12.39 5.05
CA ARG A 80 -3.47 -11.99 4.55
C ARG A 80 -3.94 -10.74 5.26
N TRP A 81 -4.62 -9.88 4.51
CA TRP A 81 -5.15 -8.63 5.00
C TRP A 81 -6.67 -8.57 4.79
N THR A 82 -7.37 -8.01 5.78
CA THR A 82 -8.80 -7.74 5.71
C THR A 82 -9.00 -6.27 6.05
N ILE A 83 -9.61 -5.53 5.13
CA ILE A 83 -10.04 -4.15 5.40
C ILE A 83 -11.44 -4.23 5.98
N GLN A 84 -11.59 -3.79 7.22
CA GLN A 84 -12.85 -3.91 7.97
C GLN A 84 -13.99 -3.14 7.30
N ASN A 85 -13.71 -1.93 6.83
CA ASN A 85 -14.69 -1.03 6.23
C ASN A 85 -14.42 -0.89 4.74
N ILE A 86 -15.21 -1.58 3.91
CA ILE A 86 -15.17 -1.46 2.46
C ILE A 86 -16.43 -0.78 1.95
N ILE A 87 -16.24 0.16 1.02
CA ILE A 87 -17.34 0.70 0.22
C ILE A 87 -17.67 -0.35 -0.85
N LYS A 88 -18.91 -0.85 -0.82
CA LYS A 88 -19.43 -1.72 -1.88
C LYS A 88 -20.22 -0.82 -2.81
N GLU A 89 -19.91 -0.85 -4.12
CA GLU A 89 -20.82 -0.28 -5.10
C GLU A 89 -22.17 -1.00 -4.96
N LEU A 90 -23.22 -0.22 -4.69
CA LEU A 90 -24.59 -0.72 -4.79
C LEU A 90 -24.85 -0.93 -6.27
N LYS A 91 -25.06 -2.19 -6.67
CA LYS A 91 -25.50 -2.53 -8.03
C LYS A 91 -26.94 -2.11 -8.24
#